data_AF-A0A7G9YV66-F1
#
_entry.id   AF-A0A7G9YV66-F1
#
_cell.length_a   1.000
_cell.length_b   1.000
_cell.length_c   1.000
_cell.angle_alpha   90.00
_cell.angle_beta   90.00
_cell.angle_gamma   90.00
#
_symmetry.space_group_name_H-M   'P 1'
#
loop_
_entity.id
_entity.type
_entity.pdbx_description
1 polymer ?
#
loop_
_entity_poly.entity_id
_entity_poly.type
_entity_poly.pdbx_seq_one_letter_code
_entity_poly.pdbx_strand_id
1 'polypeptide(L)'
;MLTKDLTYNELFTNFKKGLRTGNGRKLRFLDKALFRAAMGYARYGRSIVNGKLVEKLLGLIARLKETKGMRIFKRGFEKAAELLEKGEEKGVFVWAPRLRYWLKDPEYIFWLGTVR
;
A
#
# COMPACT_ATOMS: atom_id res chain seq x y z
N MET A 1 19.89 7.73 0.51
CA MET A 1 18.62 7.19 1.05
C MET A 1 18.59 7.50 2.53
N LEU A 2 17.67 8.36 3.00
CA LEU A 2 17.47 8.58 4.43
C LEU A 2 16.93 7.27 5.03
N THR A 3 17.78 6.47 5.66
CA THR A 3 17.36 5.33 6.47
C THR A 3 16.59 5.87 7.65
N LYS A 4 15.26 5.88 7.53
CA LYS A 4 14.39 6.27 8.62
C LYS A 4 14.53 5.23 9.73
N ASP A 5 15.16 5.62 10.82
CA ASP A 5 15.30 4.77 11.99
C ASP A 5 13.93 4.40 12.54
N LEU A 6 13.63 3.10 12.56
CA LEU A 6 12.34 2.60 13.00
C LEU A 6 12.36 2.47 14.51
N THR A 7 11.62 3.38 15.17
CA THR A 7 11.51 3.42 16.63
C THR A 7 10.38 2.53 17.14
N TYR A 8 10.45 2.18 18.43
CA TYR A 8 9.39 1.41 19.11
C TYR A 8 8.02 2.06 18.96
N ASN A 9 7.91 3.38 19.15
CA ASN A 9 6.64 4.10 19.07
C ASN A 9 6.01 4.03 17.68
N GLU A 10 6.84 4.13 16.62
CA GLU A 10 6.35 3.97 15.25
C GLU A 10 5.85 2.56 14.99
N LEU A 11 6.61 1.52 15.37
CA LEU A 11 6.18 0.12 15.22
C LEU A 11 4.87 -0.15 15.97
N PHE A 12 4.81 0.26 17.23
CA PHE A 12 3.69 -0.02 18.12
C PHE A 12 2.40 0.67 17.66
N THR A 13 2.48 1.95 17.27
CA THR A 13 1.31 2.71 16.81
C THR A 13 0.74 2.12 15.53
N ASN A 14 1.61 1.76 14.57
CA ASN A 14 1.18 1.15 13.31
C ASN A 14 0.60 -0.25 13.52
N PHE A 15 1.20 -1.05 14.41
CA PHE A 15 0.70 -2.36 14.77
C PHE A 15 -0.69 -2.29 15.42
N LYS A 16 -0.87 -1.41 16.42
CA LYS A 16 -2.18 -1.15 17.05
C LYS A 16 -3.23 -0.69 16.04
N LYS A 17 -2.87 0.24 15.15
CA LYS A 17 -3.78 0.71 14.09
C LYS A 17 -4.21 -0.42 13.17
N GLY A 18 -3.25 -1.25 12.74
CA GLY A 18 -3.50 -2.41 11.89
C GLY A 18 -4.37 -3.50 12.53
N LEU A 19 -4.26 -3.69 13.85
CA LEU A 19 -5.15 -4.58 14.60
C LEU A 19 -6.59 -4.05 14.64
N ARG A 20 -6.77 -2.74 14.86
CA ARG A 20 -8.09 -2.08 14.91
C ARG A 20 -8.82 -2.11 13.56
N THR A 21 -8.11 -1.88 12.46
CA THR A 21 -8.69 -1.91 11.10
C THR A 21 -8.94 -3.33 10.59
N GLY A 22 -8.55 -4.37 11.33
CA GLY A 22 -8.69 -5.78 10.94
C GLY A 22 -7.64 -6.25 9.92
N ASN A 23 -6.81 -5.36 9.39
CA ASN A 23 -5.71 -5.71 8.48
C ASN A 23 -4.66 -6.61 9.13
N GLY A 24 -4.50 -6.54 10.46
CA GLY A 24 -3.63 -7.43 11.22
C GLY A 24 -3.98 -8.91 11.07
N ARG A 25 -5.24 -9.26 10.72
CA ARG A 25 -5.63 -10.65 10.42
C ARG A 25 -5.00 -11.17 9.13
N LYS A 26 -4.71 -10.29 8.17
CA LYS A 26 -4.13 -10.63 6.86
C LYS A 26 -2.61 -10.82 6.87
N LEU A 27 -1.93 -10.43 7.95
CA LEU A 27 -0.52 -10.73 8.13
C LEU A 27 -0.31 -12.23 8.38
N ARG A 28 0.72 -12.80 7.76
CA ARG A 28 1.11 -14.20 8.01
C ARG A 28 1.63 -14.36 9.44
N PHE A 29 1.67 -15.59 9.94
CA PHE A 29 2.22 -15.88 11.27
C PHE A 29 3.65 -15.34 11.44
N LEU A 30 4.52 -15.59 10.46
CA LEU A 30 5.90 -15.10 10.45
C LEU A 30 5.99 -13.57 10.45
N ASP A 31 5.14 -12.89 9.70
CA ASP A 31 5.09 -11.42 9.68
C ASP A 31 4.75 -10.85 11.07
N LYS A 32 3.83 -11.50 11.78
CA LYS A 32 3.45 -11.13 13.16
C LYS A 32 4.59 -11.42 14.14
N ALA A 33 5.27 -12.55 14.00
CA ALA A 33 6.41 -12.91 14.83
C ALA A 33 7.56 -11.90 14.66
N LEU A 34 7.88 -11.54 13.41
CA LEU A 34 8.88 -10.53 13.10
C LEU A 34 8.54 -9.17 13.73
N PHE A 35 7.28 -8.74 13.63
CA PHE A 35 6.81 -7.50 14.25
C PHE A 35 6.97 -7.51 15.78
N ARG A 36 6.63 -8.63 16.43
CA ARG A 36 6.79 -8.81 17.88
C ARG A 36 8.25 -8.80 18.31
N ALA A 37 9.11 -9.49 17.57
CA ALA A 37 10.56 -9.51 17.81
C ALA A 37 11.17 -8.09 17.66
N ALA A 38 10.81 -7.40 16.58
CA ALA A 38 11.24 -6.02 16.32
C ALA A 38 10.80 -5.05 17.43
N MET A 39 9.55 -5.14 17.89
CA MET A 39 9.05 -4.36 19.01
C MET A 39 9.77 -4.71 20.33
N GLY A 40 10.00 -5.99 20.59
CA GLY A 40 10.74 -6.44 21.78
C GLY A 40 12.17 -5.90 21.81
N TYR A 41 12.85 -5.90 20.66
CA TYR A 41 14.18 -5.32 20.51
C TYR A 41 14.17 -3.79 20.72
N ALA A 42 13.23 -3.09 20.06
CA ALA A 42 13.17 -1.63 20.11
C ALA A 42 12.67 -1.08 21.45
N ARG A 43 11.99 -1.90 22.27
CA ARG A 43 11.44 -1.51 23.58
C ARG A 43 12.53 -1.03 24.56
N TYR A 44 13.76 -1.52 24.42
CA TYR A 44 14.89 -1.15 25.27
C TYR A 44 15.64 0.11 24.77
N GLY A 45 14.97 0.99 24.03
CA GLY A 45 15.55 2.24 23.53
C GLY A 45 16.46 2.09 22.30
N ARG A 46 16.48 0.92 21.65
CA ARG A 46 17.28 0.66 20.45
C ARG A 46 16.48 0.98 19.19
N SER A 47 17.07 1.70 18.25
CA SER A 47 16.53 1.84 16.90
C SER A 47 16.93 0.65 16.03
N ILE A 48 16.08 0.28 15.08
CA ILE A 48 16.43 -0.73 14.09
C ILE A 48 17.12 -0.01 12.92
N VAL A 49 18.44 -0.20 12.82
CA VAL A 49 19.28 0.47 11.80
C VAL A 49 19.61 -0.43 10.61
N ASN A 50 19.38 -1.75 10.72
CA ASN A 50 19.65 -2.68 9.62
C ASN A 50 18.69 -2.42 8.45
N GLY A 51 19.21 -1.92 7.33
CA GLY A 51 18.41 -1.52 6.16
C GLY A 51 17.49 -2.60 5.62
N LYS A 52 17.94 -3.86 5.51
CA LYS A 52 17.09 -4.97 5.02
C LYS A 52 15.94 -5.27 5.97
N LEU A 53 16.20 -5.16 7.28
CA LEU A 53 15.17 -5.38 8.29
C LEU A 53 14.16 -4.22 8.32
N VAL A 54 14.65 -2.98 8.24
CA VAL A 54 13.85 -1.77 8.12
C VAL A 54 12.92 -1.86 6.90
N GLU A 55 13.46 -2.23 5.75
CA GLU A 55 12.68 -2.38 4.51
C GLU A 55 11.55 -3.40 4.65
N LYS A 56 11.86 -4.59 5.20
CA LYS A 56 10.84 -5.61 5.47
C LYS A 56 9.76 -5.10 6.41
N LEU A 57 10.13 -4.44 7.52
CA LEU A 57 9.18 -3.89 8.48
C LEU A 57 8.32 -2.78 7.87
N LEU A 58 8.89 -1.89 7.06
CA LEU A 58 8.15 -0.86 6.33
C LEU A 58 7.16 -1.48 5.35
N GLY A 59 7.54 -2.53 4.63
CA GLY A 59 6.63 -3.29 3.77
C GLY A 59 5.44 -3.88 4.55
N LEU A 60 5.68 -4.41 5.74
CA LEU A 60 4.61 -4.90 6.62
C LEU A 60 3.73 -3.76 7.16
N ILE A 61 4.33 -2.62 7.54
CA ILE A 61 3.58 -1.41 7.95
C ILE A 61 2.69 -0.92 6.82
N ALA A 62 3.18 -0.89 5.58
CA ALA A 62 2.39 -0.51 4.41
C ALA A 62 1.18 -1.42 4.23
N ARG A 63 1.36 -2.74 4.36
CA ARG A 63 0.26 -3.73 4.33
C ARG A 63 -0.74 -3.54 5.47
N LEU A 64 -0.30 -3.14 6.66
CA LEU A 64 -1.19 -2.84 7.79
C LEU A 64 -2.01 -1.56 7.57
N LYS A 65 -1.40 -0.55 6.92
CA LYS A 65 -2.05 0.73 6.59
C LYS A 65 -2.97 0.66 5.38
N GLU A 66 -2.85 -0.37 4.55
CA GLU A 66 -3.62 -0.52 3.32
C GLU A 66 -5.14 -0.56 3.61
N THR A 67 -5.86 0.49 3.24
CA THR A 67 -7.32 0.56 3.42
C THR A 67 -8.07 -0.14 2.29
N LYS A 68 -9.35 -0.47 2.50
CA LYS A 68 -10.20 -0.97 1.40
C LYS A 68 -10.22 0.00 0.21
N GLY A 69 -10.33 1.30 0.48
CA GLY A 69 -10.29 2.34 -0.56
C GLY A 69 -8.97 2.37 -1.33
N MET A 70 -7.83 2.22 -0.64
CA MET A 70 -6.52 2.17 -1.30
C MET A 70 -6.39 0.96 -2.24
N ARG A 71 -6.99 -0.18 -1.89
CA ARG A 71 -7.03 -1.37 -2.75
C ARG A 71 -7.90 -1.17 -3.98
N ILE A 72 -9.07 -0.57 -3.80
CA ILE A 72 -9.99 -0.20 -4.88
C ILE A 72 -9.26 0.74 -5.84
N PHE A 73 -8.70 1.82 -5.32
CA PHE A 73 -7.97 2.80 -6.11
C PHE A 73 -6.79 2.16 -6.86
N LYS A 74 -5.99 1.30 -6.21
CA LYS A 74 -4.88 0.58 -6.86
C LYS A 74 -5.37 -0.26 -8.04
N ARG A 75 -6.43 -1.05 -7.85
CA ARG A 75 -7.02 -1.87 -8.93
C ARG A 75 -7.54 -0.99 -10.07
N GLY A 76 -8.19 0.11 -9.71
CA GLY A 76 -8.71 1.08 -10.67
C GLY A 76 -7.61 1.74 -11.49
N PHE A 77 -6.49 2.07 -10.84
CA PHE A 77 -5.32 2.65 -11.47
C PHE A 77 -4.65 1.66 -12.43
N GLU A 78 -4.50 0.40 -12.03
CA GLU A 78 -4.01 -0.68 -12.90
C GLU A 78 -4.90 -0.83 -14.15
N LYS A 79 -6.23 -0.86 -13.98
CA LYS A 79 -7.19 -0.89 -15.11
C LYS A 79 -7.09 0.36 -15.99
N ALA A 80 -6.96 1.54 -15.38
CA ALA A 80 -6.87 2.79 -16.13
C ALA A 80 -5.59 2.86 -16.98
N ALA A 81 -4.46 2.40 -16.43
CA ALA A 81 -3.19 2.29 -17.16
C ALA A 81 -3.30 1.31 -18.34
N GLU A 82 -3.90 0.14 -18.13
CA GLU A 82 -4.14 -0.85 -19.20
C GLU A 82 -5.02 -0.27 -20.32
N LEU A 83 -6.08 0.47 -19.96
CA LEU A 83 -6.97 1.12 -20.93
C LEU A 83 -6.28 2.26 -21.69
N LEU A 84 -5.35 2.99 -21.05
CA LEU A 84 -4.53 3.99 -21.72
C LEU A 84 -3.62 3.36 -22.77
N GLU A 85 -2.93 2.28 -22.41
CA GLU A 85 -2.01 1.56 -23.30
C GLU A 85 -2.77 0.96 -24.51
N LYS A 86 -3.78 0.12 -24.26
CA LYS A 86 -4.56 -0.55 -25.31
C LYS A 86 -5.44 0.41 -26.11
N GLY A 87 -5.89 1.50 -25.48
CA GLY A 87 -6.72 2.51 -26.13
C GLY A 87 -5.95 3.30 -27.18
N GLU A 88 -4.65 3.49 -26.98
CA GLU A 88 -3.77 4.12 -27.95
C GLU A 88 -3.59 3.23 -29.18
N GLU A 89 -3.26 1.96 -28.96
CA GLU A 89 -3.05 0.96 -30.02
C GLU A 89 -4.29 0.77 -30.91
N LYS A 90 -5.49 0.82 -30.30
CA LYS A 90 -6.77 0.59 -30.99
C LYS A 90 -7.43 1.86 -31.51
N GLY A 91 -6.77 3.03 -31.40
CA GLY A 91 -7.33 4.31 -31.83
C GLY A 91 -8.61 4.72 -31.08
N VAL A 92 -8.84 4.19 -29.87
CA VAL A 92 -10.06 4.46 -29.08
C VAL A 92 -10.21 5.94 -28.80
N PHE A 93 -9.09 6.63 -28.61
CA PHE A 93 -9.09 8.05 -28.31
C PHE A 93 -9.36 8.96 -29.50
N VAL A 94 -9.42 8.42 -30.72
CA VAL A 94 -9.85 9.16 -31.91
C VAL A 94 -11.35 9.41 -31.85
N TRP A 95 -12.13 8.38 -31.53
CA TRP A 95 -13.60 8.48 -31.45
C TRP A 95 -14.10 8.82 -30.03
N ALA A 96 -13.32 8.51 -28.99
CA ALA A 96 -13.62 8.86 -27.60
C ALA A 96 -12.47 9.67 -26.94
N PRO A 97 -12.15 10.88 -27.42
CA PRO A 97 -11.03 11.68 -26.90
C PRO A 97 -11.21 12.06 -25.43
N ARG A 98 -12.46 12.21 -24.97
CA ARG A 98 -12.80 12.53 -23.58
C ARG A 98 -12.33 11.45 -22.60
N LEU A 99 -12.26 10.19 -23.04
CA LEU A 99 -11.84 9.08 -22.20
C LEU A 99 -10.42 9.24 -21.66
N ARG A 100 -9.52 9.90 -22.40
CA ARG A 100 -8.15 10.21 -21.91
C ARG A 100 -8.15 11.05 -20.63
N TYR A 101 -9.11 11.97 -20.51
CA TYR A 101 -9.22 12.82 -19.33
C TYR A 101 -9.86 12.05 -18.16
N TRP A 102 -10.85 11.22 -18.46
CA TRP A 102 -11.51 10.37 -17.46
C TRP A 102 -10.51 9.37 -16.85
N LEU A 103 -9.64 8.75 -17.65
CA LEU A 103 -8.61 7.83 -17.16
C LEU A 103 -7.53 8.49 -16.29
N LYS A 104 -7.53 9.84 -16.20
CA LYS A 104 -6.68 10.62 -15.27
C LYS A 104 -7.46 11.13 -14.06
N ASP A 105 -8.78 11.04 -14.08
CA ASP A 105 -9.64 11.53 -13.01
C ASP A 105 -9.65 10.56 -11.81
N PRO A 106 -9.34 11.01 -10.59
CA PRO A 106 -9.27 10.14 -9.42
C PRO A 106 -10.60 9.46 -9.06
N GLU A 107 -11.75 10.10 -9.27
CA GLU A 107 -13.05 9.53 -8.96
C GLU A 107 -13.40 8.43 -9.97
N TYR A 108 -13.13 8.65 -11.24
CA TYR A 108 -13.29 7.65 -12.29
C TYR A 108 -12.35 6.46 -12.09
N ILE A 109 -11.09 6.71 -11.74
CA ILE A 109 -10.12 5.65 -11.40
C ILE A 109 -10.63 4.84 -10.20
N PHE A 110 -11.11 5.51 -9.15
CA PHE A 110 -11.69 4.81 -8.00
C PHE A 110 -12.88 3.95 -8.41
N TRP A 111 -13.79 4.48 -9.22
CA TRP A 111 -14.94 3.75 -9.77
C TRP A 111 -14.51 2.52 -10.58
N LEU A 112 -13.52 2.63 -11.48
CA LEU A 112 -12.96 1.48 -12.22
C LEU A 112 -12.46 0.38 -11.29
N GLY A 113 -11.92 0.77 -10.14
CA GLY A 113 -11.48 -0.13 -9.08
C GLY A 113 -12.59 -0.90 -8.38
N THR A 114 -13.84 -0.45 -8.51
CA THR A 114 -15.03 -1.13 -7.98
C THR A 114 -15.63 -2.11 -8.97
N VAL A 115 -15.63 -1.77 -10.27
CA VAL A 115 -16.17 -2.59 -11.37
C VAL A 115 -15.37 -3.87 -11.49
N ARG A 116 -15.98 -5.02 -11.18
CA ARG A 116 -15.31 -6.32 -11.07
C ARG A 116 -14.98 -6.87 -12.45
#